data_AF-A0A7W1H9N0-F1
#
_entry.id   AF-A0A7W1H9N0-F1
#
_cell.length_a   1.000
_cell.length_b   1.000
_cell.length_c   1.000
_cell.angle_alpha   90.00
_cell.angle_beta   90.00
_cell.angle_gamma   90.00
#
_symmetry.space_group_name_H-M   'P 1'
#
loop_
_entity.id
_entity.type
_entity.pdbx_description
1 polymer ?
#
loop_
_entity_poly.entity_id
_entity_poly.type
_entity_poly.pdbx_seq_one_letter_code
_entity_poly.pdbx_strand_id
1 'polypeptide(L)'
;MISPTARAGIRYIPADMSAEATEKPYGRTHPFPSHIKLNRRLNPGSDKDTRHLELDLVGSGLTYEVGESLAVHASNDPALVDEILRAIGATGDELVPAAS
;
A
#
# COMPACT_ATOMS: atom_id res chain seq x y z
N MET A 1 -49.56 24.23 -31.18
CA MET A 1 -48.47 24.44 -32.15
C MET A 1 -47.84 25.78 -31.80
N ILE A 2 -46.60 25.95 -31.35
CA ILE A 2 -45.40 25.12 -31.26
C ILE A 2 -44.59 25.73 -30.09
N SER A 3 -44.07 24.94 -29.15
CA SER A 3 -43.19 25.40 -28.05
C SER A 3 -41.86 25.93 -28.58
N PRO A 4 -41.20 26.89 -27.91
CA PRO A 4 -39.75 27.00 -27.92
C PRO A 4 -39.18 26.40 -26.63
N THR A 5 -38.43 25.30 -26.82
CA THR A 5 -37.60 24.60 -25.85
C THR A 5 -36.64 25.57 -25.13
N ALA A 6 -36.73 25.63 -23.80
CA ALA A 6 -35.70 26.24 -22.96
C ALA A 6 -34.41 25.42 -23.08
N ARG A 7 -33.35 26.03 -23.60
CA ARG A 7 -32.02 25.44 -23.67
C ARG A 7 -31.39 25.59 -22.29
N ALA A 8 -31.27 24.49 -21.54
CA ALA A 8 -30.59 24.46 -20.25
C ALA A 8 -29.14 24.93 -20.42
N GLY A 9 -28.85 26.15 -19.97
CA GLY A 9 -27.50 26.69 -19.91
C GLY A 9 -26.68 25.89 -18.91
N ILE A 10 -25.54 25.38 -19.36
CA ILE A 10 -24.53 24.74 -18.51
C ILE A 10 -24.09 25.80 -17.49
N ARG A 11 -24.38 25.56 -16.21
CA ARG A 11 -23.85 26.39 -15.11
C ARG A 11 -22.38 26.05 -14.93
N TYR A 12 -21.52 27.04 -15.12
CA TYR A 12 -20.10 26.99 -14.76
C TYR A 12 -19.98 26.95 -13.24
N ILE A 13 -19.39 25.88 -12.70
CA ILE A 13 -19.00 25.79 -11.28
C ILE A 13 -17.53 26.25 -11.21
N PRO A 14 -17.20 27.30 -10.44
CA PRO A 14 -15.84 27.77 -10.33
C PRO A 14 -14.94 26.70 -9.69
N ALA A 15 -13.79 26.49 -10.32
CA ALA A 15 -12.77 25.52 -9.93
C ALA A 15 -11.89 26.03 -8.77
N ASP A 16 -12.52 26.47 -7.69
CA ASP A 16 -11.79 26.78 -6.45
C ASP A 16 -12.47 26.06 -5.28
N MET A 17 -12.36 24.74 -5.30
CA MET A 17 -12.27 23.96 -4.09
C MET A 17 -10.81 23.57 -3.96
N SER A 18 -10.02 24.49 -3.42
CA SER A 18 -8.72 24.16 -2.83
C SER A 18 -8.99 23.17 -1.70
N ALA A 19 -9.01 21.89 -2.04
CA ALA A 19 -9.04 20.80 -1.08
C ALA A 19 -7.79 20.96 -0.22
N GLU A 20 -7.97 21.36 1.04
CA GLU A 20 -6.91 21.26 2.04
C GLU A 20 -6.43 19.80 2.02
N ALA A 21 -5.21 19.60 1.51
CA ALA A 21 -4.58 18.30 1.51
C ALA A 21 -4.35 17.91 2.96
N THR A 22 -5.30 17.16 3.52
CA THR A 22 -5.09 16.47 4.78
C THR A 22 -3.96 15.50 4.51
N GLU A 23 -2.79 15.78 5.07
CA GLU A 23 -1.62 14.94 4.92
C GLU A 23 -2.03 13.53 5.37
N LYS A 24 -2.06 12.58 4.42
CA LYS A 24 -2.42 11.20 4.75
C LYS A 24 -1.37 10.71 5.72
N PRO A 25 -1.75 10.24 6.93
CA PRO A 25 -0.78 9.85 7.95
C PRO A 25 0.05 8.64 7.51
N TYR A 26 -0.32 7.95 6.43
CA TYR A 26 0.42 6.83 5.89
C TYR A 26 0.64 6.98 4.39
N GLY A 27 1.83 6.59 3.95
CA GLY A 27 2.28 6.67 2.57
C GLY A 27 3.52 5.83 2.35
N ARG A 28 4.15 5.97 1.17
CA ARG A 28 5.27 5.10 0.77
C ARG A 28 6.49 5.18 1.70
N THR A 29 6.79 6.35 2.26
CA THR A 29 7.91 6.56 3.19
C THR A 29 7.53 6.40 4.66
N HIS A 30 6.24 6.27 4.95
CA HIS A 30 5.71 6.07 6.30
C HIS A 30 4.54 5.07 6.25
N PRO A 31 4.82 3.77 6.11
CA PRO A 31 3.78 2.76 5.93
C PRO A 31 3.00 2.52 7.22
N PHE A 32 1.72 2.14 7.09
CA PHE A 32 0.91 1.73 8.23
C PHE A 32 1.34 0.34 8.73
N PRO A 33 1.63 0.15 10.04
CA PRO A 33 1.99 -1.14 10.60
C PRO A 33 0.76 -2.04 10.80
N SER A 34 0.17 -2.50 9.70
CA SER A 34 -1.02 -3.36 9.72
C SER A 34 -0.73 -4.76 10.27
N HIS A 35 -1.70 -5.35 10.98
CA HIS A 35 -1.69 -6.75 11.36
C HIS A 35 -2.30 -7.64 10.28
N ILE A 36 -1.68 -8.80 10.02
CA ILE A 36 -2.27 -9.85 9.18
C ILE A 36 -3.33 -10.58 10.01
N LYS A 37 -4.61 -10.48 9.60
CA LYS A 37 -5.74 -11.20 10.22
C LYS A 37 -5.86 -12.64 9.72
N LEU A 38 -5.55 -12.85 8.45
CA LEU A 38 -5.65 -14.16 7.81
C LEU A 38 -4.47 -14.37 6.86
N ASN A 39 -3.93 -15.58 6.89
CA ASN A 39 -3.01 -16.07 5.88
C ASN A 39 -3.40 -17.50 5.53
N ARG A 40 -4.03 -17.66 4.36
CA ARG A 40 -4.55 -18.95 3.90
C ARG A 40 -3.97 -19.32 2.55
N ARG A 41 -3.44 -20.53 2.42
CA ARG A 41 -3.06 -21.10 1.13
C ARG A 41 -4.31 -21.41 0.30
N LEU A 42 -4.29 -21.00 -0.97
CA LEU A 42 -5.42 -21.15 -1.90
C LEU A 42 -5.32 -22.38 -2.79
N ASN A 43 -4.11 -22.87 -3.05
CA ASN A 43 -3.84 -23.90 -4.06
C ASN A 43 -3.09 -25.10 -3.46
N PRO A 44 -3.71 -25.84 -2.52
CA PRO A 44 -3.12 -27.08 -2.00
C PRO A 44 -2.93 -28.11 -3.13
N GLY A 45 -1.82 -28.84 -3.09
CA GLY A 45 -1.47 -29.84 -4.11
C GLY A 45 -0.80 -29.29 -5.37
N SER A 46 -0.59 -27.97 -5.47
CA SER A 46 0.30 -27.36 -6.48
C SER A 46 1.72 -27.17 -5.93
N ASP A 47 2.72 -27.16 -6.80
CA ASP A 47 4.09 -26.76 -6.43
C ASP A 47 4.19 -25.26 -6.14
N LYS A 48 3.27 -24.45 -6.69
CA LYS A 48 3.18 -23.02 -6.36
C LYS A 48 2.52 -22.82 -5.01
N ASP A 49 2.98 -21.83 -4.24
CA ASP A 49 2.29 -21.37 -3.04
C ASP A 49 1.60 -20.02 -3.31
N THR A 50 0.27 -20.04 -3.45
CA THR A 50 -0.55 -18.85 -3.63
C THR A 50 -1.38 -18.63 -2.38
N ARG A 51 -1.32 -17.43 -1.80
CA ARG A 51 -1.91 -17.13 -0.49
C ARG A 51 -2.93 -15.99 -0.57
N HIS A 52 -4.01 -16.13 0.18
CA HIS A 52 -4.98 -15.08 0.48
C HIS A 52 -4.60 -14.45 1.81
N LEU A 53 -4.36 -13.15 1.79
CA LEU A 53 -4.00 -12.35 2.95
C LEU A 53 -5.11 -11.35 3.26
N GLU A 54 -5.44 -11.22 4.55
CA GLU A 54 -6.32 -10.15 5.03
C GLU A 54 -5.54 -9.29 6.03
N LEU A 55 -5.63 -7.97 5.85
CA LEU A 55 -4.89 -6.98 6.62
C LEU A 55 -5.88 -6.12 7.40
N ASP A 56 -5.58 -5.90 8.69
CA ASP A 56 -6.38 -5.01 9.53
C ASP A 56 -6.01 -3.55 9.25
N LEU A 57 -6.98 -2.77 8.77
CA LEU A 57 -6.82 -1.34 8.49
C LEU A 57 -7.54 -0.45 9.50
N VAL A 58 -8.14 -1.03 10.56
CA VAL A 58 -8.85 -0.25 11.58
C VAL A 58 -7.91 0.77 12.22
N GLY A 59 -8.37 2.02 12.30
CA GLY A 59 -7.59 3.13 12.86
C GLY A 59 -6.54 3.74 11.92
N SER A 60 -6.33 3.17 10.72
CA SER A 60 -5.34 3.71 9.77
C SER A 60 -5.82 4.98 9.03
N GLY A 61 -7.12 5.16 8.87
CA GLY A 61 -7.68 6.19 7.98
C GLY A 61 -7.39 5.97 6.50
N LEU A 62 -6.83 4.81 6.12
CA LEU A 62 -6.60 4.44 4.72
C LEU A 62 -7.93 4.12 4.03
N THR A 63 -8.08 4.64 2.82
CA THR A 63 -9.17 4.33 1.90
C THR A 63 -8.58 3.81 0.61
N TYR A 64 -9.24 2.85 -0.03
CA TYR A 64 -8.80 2.31 -1.32
C TYR A 64 -10.00 1.95 -2.20
N GLU A 65 -9.77 1.88 -3.49
CA GLU A 65 -10.76 1.47 -4.49
C GLU A 65 -10.40 0.13 -5.14
N VAL A 66 -11.41 -0.52 -5.74
CA VAL A 66 -11.19 -1.77 -6.46
C VAL A 66 -10.28 -1.53 -7.66
N GLY A 67 -9.20 -2.31 -7.75
CA GLY A 67 -8.18 -2.19 -8.79
C GLY A 67 -6.94 -1.43 -8.34
N GLU A 68 -6.95 -0.81 -7.16
CA GLU A 68 -5.74 -0.25 -6.57
C GLU A 68 -4.81 -1.34 -6.04
N SER A 69 -3.51 -1.00 -5.95
CA SER A 69 -2.47 -1.89 -5.45
C SER A 69 -2.05 -1.50 -4.03
N LEU A 70 -1.65 -2.49 -3.24
CA LEU A 70 -1.05 -2.29 -1.92
C LEU A 70 0.47 -2.44 -2.01
N ALA A 71 1.20 -1.46 -1.48
CA ALA A 71 2.64 -1.60 -1.25
C ALA A 71 2.92 -2.27 0.10
N VAL A 72 3.81 -3.26 0.12
CA VAL A 72 4.22 -3.98 1.33
C VAL A 72 5.73 -3.81 1.52
N HIS A 73 6.14 -3.38 2.71
CA HIS A 73 7.55 -3.31 3.10
C HIS A 73 7.92 -4.63 3.76
N ALA A 74 8.62 -5.49 3.01
CA ALA A 74 9.06 -6.80 3.49
C ALA A 74 10.43 -6.72 4.17
N SER A 75 10.66 -7.62 5.13
CA SER A 75 11.98 -7.88 5.71
C SER A 75 12.56 -9.16 5.11
N ASN A 76 13.89 -9.19 4.96
CA ASN A 76 14.59 -10.42 4.57
C ASN A 76 14.46 -11.49 5.66
N ASP A 77 14.61 -12.76 5.27
CA ASP A 77 14.70 -13.88 6.21
C ASP A 77 15.96 -13.73 7.07
N PRO A 78 15.84 -13.64 8.41
CA PRO A 78 16.98 -13.52 9.31
C PRO A 78 18.03 -14.63 9.12
N ALA A 79 17.60 -15.86 8.87
CA ALA A 79 18.53 -16.98 8.70
C ALA A 79 19.38 -16.83 7.43
N LEU A 80 18.77 -16.32 6.35
CA LEU A 80 19.49 -16.04 5.11
C LEU A 80 20.45 -14.86 5.29
N VAL A 81 20.05 -13.82 6.02
CA VAL A 81 20.92 -12.69 6.35
C VAL A 81 22.15 -13.20 7.12
N ASP A 82 21.95 -14.03 8.15
CA ASP A 82 23.04 -14.62 8.93
C ASP A 82 23.98 -15.50 8.08
N GLU A 83 23.44 -16.28 7.14
CA GLU A 83 24.23 -17.09 6.21
C GLU A 83 25.15 -16.21 5.37
N ILE A 84 24.61 -15.12 4.80
CA ILE A 84 25.37 -14.19 3.97
C ILE A 84 26.45 -13.49 4.79
N LEU A 85 26.12 -13.00 5.99
CA LEU A 85 27.09 -12.36 6.89
C LEU A 85 28.27 -13.29 7.19
N ARG A 86 28.00 -14.55 7.51
CA ARG A 86 29.06 -15.55 7.74
C ARG A 86 29.88 -15.82 6.49
N ALA A 87 29.24 -15.95 5.33
CA ALA A 87 29.92 -16.22 4.06
C ALA A 87 30.91 -15.10 3.69
N ILE A 88 30.62 -13.85 4.06
CA ILE A 88 31.50 -12.71 3.82
C ILE A 88 32.42 -12.37 5.02
N GLY A 89 32.31 -13.09 6.13
CA GLY A 89 33.09 -12.86 7.35
C GLY A 89 32.71 -11.58 8.11
N ALA A 90 31.47 -11.10 7.95
CA ALA A 90 30.94 -9.94 8.66
C ALA A 90 30.19 -10.35 9.94
N THR A 91 30.06 -9.41 10.87
CA THR A 91 29.32 -9.61 12.13
C THR A 91 27.87 -9.13 12.03
N GLY A 92 27.59 -8.14 11.18
CA GLY A 92 26.30 -7.46 11.09
C GLY A 92 26.19 -6.23 12.00
N ASP A 93 27.15 -6.02 12.90
CA ASP A 93 27.21 -4.88 13.82
C ASP A 93 27.98 -3.69 13.22
N GLU A 94 28.54 -3.84 12.02
CA GLU A 94 29.32 -2.79 11.37
C GLU A 94 28.43 -1.58 11.03
N LEU A 95 28.90 -0.38 11.38
CA LEU A 95 28.23 0.85 10.98
C LEU A 95 28.41 1.07 9.48
N VAL A 96 27.32 0.94 8.73
CA VAL A 96 27.25 1.23 7.30
C VAL A 96 26.43 2.51 7.04
N PRO A 97 26.77 3.33 6.03
CA PRO A 97 25.90 4.42 5.62
C PRO A 97 24.53 3.88 5.26
N ALA A 98 23.47 4.58 5.68
CA ALA A 98 22.12 4.25 5.25
C ALA A 98 22.05 4.29 3.71
N ALA A 99 21.46 3.26 3.12
CA ALA A 99 21.20 3.24 1.68
C ALA A 99 20.20 4.37 1.34
N SER A 100 20.59 5.23 0.39
CA SER A 100 19.77 6.33 -0.12
C SER A 100 18.57 5.87 -0.93
#